data_AF-A0A1M7SEP3-F1
#
_entry.id   AF-A0A1M7SEP3-F1
#
_cell.length_a   1.000
_cell.length_b   1.000
_cell.length_c   1.000
_cell.angle_alpha   90.00
_cell.angle_beta   90.00
_cell.angle_gamma   90.00
#
_symmetry.space_group_name_H-M   'P 1'
#
loop_
_entity.id
_entity.type
_entity.pdbx_description
1 polymer ?
#
loop_
_entity_poly.entity_id
_entity_poly.type
_entity_poly.pdbx_seq_one_letter_code
_entity_poly.pdbx_strand_id
1 'polypeptide(L)'
;MKKSLKKVRLIILMTALIVTYFFCERLLAIKTEHGIRQASDMYVQPEDSIDVVFLGSSHIHTNVNTAQLWSEHGIAAYDYSGADQPLWMSYNYLKEICKYQKPKLVVLDLFSVAVYDTEYFKDFIFLSDNLNGFKFSLNKIEMMKNSCRFETLADHFPSFVTWHNRYKELSEVDLKQLFATDYERMAFKGYTPYFGVEEKAEPQEVTEVTELEPKEAEYLQKIKDFCAENDMELMFVTAPHVEEADKAHEIYNRVEQMALDEGYLFLNGMKLFDELGIDCSKDFNDESHLNYWGSCKYTRYLGKLIKESYEIPDRRGQEGYESWDRHVEEIKRKVEQNA
;
A
#
# COMPACT_ATOMS: atom_id res chain seq x y z
N MET A 1 28.90 44.28 -15.45
CA MET A 1 28.70 43.28 -16.54
C MET A 1 29.33 41.90 -16.26
N LYS A 2 30.66 41.74 -16.12
CA LYS A 2 31.27 40.39 -15.94
C LYS A 2 30.76 39.61 -14.71
N LYS A 3 30.51 40.28 -13.58
CA LYS A 3 29.92 39.66 -12.37
C LYS A 3 28.46 39.23 -12.56
N SER A 4 27.64 40.00 -13.30
CA SER A 4 26.25 39.59 -13.59
C SER A 4 26.20 38.43 -14.58
N LEU A 5 27.12 38.40 -15.56
CA LEU A 5 27.22 37.29 -16.51
C LEU A 5 27.61 35.97 -15.82
N LYS A 6 28.49 36.00 -14.80
CA LYS A 6 28.81 34.82 -13.97
C LYS A 6 27.60 34.32 -13.18
N LYS A 7 26.81 35.23 -12.59
CA LYS A 7 25.57 34.88 -11.87
C LYS A 7 24.53 34.26 -12.81
N VAL A 8 24.32 34.84 -13.99
CA VAL A 8 23.38 34.30 -15.00
C VAL A 8 23.80 32.90 -15.45
N ARG A 9 25.10 32.67 -15.73
CA ARG A 9 25.61 31.34 -16.09
C ARG A 9 25.40 30.30 -15.00
N LEU A 10 25.60 30.69 -13.73
CA LEU A 10 25.35 29.79 -12.60
C LEU A 10 23.87 29.42 -12.49
N ILE A 11 22.96 30.38 -12.63
CA ILE A 11 21.51 30.13 -12.59
C ILE A 11 21.10 29.19 -13.71
N ILE A 12 21.58 29.41 -14.94
CA ILE A 12 21.30 28.54 -16.09
C ILE A 12 21.81 27.12 -15.83
N LEU A 13 23.03 26.97 -15.31
CA LEU A 13 23.59 25.67 -14.98
C LEU A 13 22.77 24.96 -13.89
N MET A 14 22.41 25.65 -12.81
CA MET A 14 21.59 25.07 -11.73
C MET A 14 20.22 24.66 -12.24
N THR A 15 19.59 25.49 -13.09
CA THR A 15 18.30 25.17 -13.70
C THR A 15 18.41 23.94 -14.60
N ALA A 16 19.45 23.87 -15.44
CA ALA A 16 19.70 22.71 -16.30
C ALA A 16 19.94 21.44 -15.49
N LEU A 17 20.68 21.52 -14.38
CA LEU A 17 20.90 20.38 -13.48
C LEU A 17 19.60 19.91 -12.79
N ILE A 18 18.77 20.85 -12.34
CA ILE A 18 17.47 20.53 -11.73
C ILE A 18 16.54 19.87 -12.74
N VAL A 19 16.41 20.45 -13.94
CA VAL A 19 15.57 19.88 -15.01
C VAL A 19 16.09 18.50 -15.43
N THR A 20 17.41 18.34 -15.58
CA THR A 20 18.02 17.05 -15.90
C THR A 20 17.77 16.03 -14.78
N TYR A 21 17.88 16.44 -13.51
CA TYR A 21 17.59 15.55 -12.38
C TYR A 21 16.14 15.06 -12.42
N PHE A 22 15.16 15.96 -12.56
CA PHE A 22 13.75 15.57 -12.64
C PHE A 22 13.43 14.70 -13.85
N PHE A 23 14.06 14.99 -15.00
CA PHE A 23 13.94 14.16 -16.19
C PHE A 23 14.51 12.75 -15.95
N CYS A 24 15.72 12.66 -15.39
CA CYS A 24 16.36 11.40 -15.06
C CYS A 24 15.59 10.63 -13.98
N GLU A 25 15.06 11.30 -12.96
CA GLU A 25 14.24 10.68 -11.93
C GLU A 25 12.99 10.07 -12.56
N ARG A 26 12.25 10.82 -13.39
CA ARG A 26 11.05 10.31 -14.04
C ARG A 26 11.35 9.17 -15.05
N LEU A 27 12.47 9.24 -15.76
CA LEU A 27 12.85 8.23 -16.75
C LEU A 27 13.49 6.98 -16.12
N LEU A 28 14.37 7.13 -15.13
CA LEU A 28 15.21 6.07 -14.60
C LEU A 28 14.70 5.50 -13.28
N ALA A 29 13.79 6.16 -12.55
CA ALA A 29 13.25 5.62 -11.31
C ALA A 29 12.65 4.22 -11.51
N ILE A 30 12.82 3.36 -10.50
CA ILE A 30 12.19 2.04 -10.46
C ILE A 30 10.67 2.24 -10.46
N LYS A 31 9.97 1.42 -11.25
CA LYS A 31 8.53 1.52 -11.45
C LYS A 31 7.94 0.15 -11.14
N THR A 32 7.34 0.03 -9.97
CA THR A 32 6.69 -1.20 -9.50
C THR A 32 5.31 -0.86 -8.97
N GLU A 33 4.39 -1.81 -9.11
CA GLU A 33 3.09 -1.79 -8.43
C GLU A 33 3.19 -2.58 -7.09
N HIS A 34 4.36 -2.56 -6.46
CA HIS A 34 4.69 -3.21 -5.17
C HIS A 34 5.06 -2.18 -4.09
N GLY A 35 4.59 -0.95 -4.21
CA GLY A 35 4.84 0.14 -3.25
C GLY A 35 5.20 1.46 -3.90
N ILE A 36 6.00 1.46 -4.98
CA ILE A 36 6.43 2.74 -5.60
C ILE A 36 5.24 3.45 -6.25
N ARG A 37 4.44 2.76 -7.06
CA ARG A 37 3.28 3.38 -7.73
C ARG A 37 2.20 3.77 -6.72
N GLN A 38 1.89 2.88 -5.76
CA GLN A 38 0.97 3.15 -4.65
C GLN A 38 1.36 4.43 -3.90
N ALA A 39 2.65 4.55 -3.55
CA ALA A 39 3.12 5.71 -2.83
C ALA A 39 3.16 6.99 -3.67
N SER A 40 3.63 6.90 -4.92
CA SER A 40 3.84 8.07 -5.79
C SER A 40 2.57 8.61 -6.43
N ASP A 41 1.61 7.74 -6.77
CA ASP A 41 0.31 8.13 -7.36
C ASP A 41 -0.68 8.66 -6.32
N MET A 42 -0.45 8.45 -5.01
CA MET A 42 -1.21 9.12 -3.94
C MET A 42 -1.11 10.64 -4.07
N TYR A 43 0.08 11.16 -4.40
CA TYR A 43 0.33 12.59 -4.50
C TYR A 43 -0.33 13.30 -5.68
N VAL A 44 -0.92 12.56 -6.62
CA VAL A 44 -1.70 13.14 -7.73
C VAL A 44 -3.19 12.99 -7.53
N GLN A 45 -3.64 12.30 -6.48
CA GLN A 45 -5.06 12.22 -6.16
C GLN A 45 -5.57 13.61 -5.77
N PRO A 46 -6.82 13.96 -6.12
CA PRO A 46 -7.42 15.22 -5.66
C PRO A 46 -7.40 15.31 -4.13
N GLU A 47 -7.19 16.51 -3.60
CA GLU A 47 -7.22 16.73 -2.13
C GLU A 47 -8.58 16.31 -1.55
N ASP A 48 -8.55 15.70 -0.36
CA ASP A 48 -9.74 15.26 0.38
C ASP A 48 -10.73 14.40 -0.45
N SER A 49 -10.22 13.58 -1.38
CA SER A 49 -11.03 12.68 -2.22
C SER A 49 -11.04 11.22 -1.76
N ILE A 50 -10.16 10.82 -0.84
CA ILE A 50 -10.05 9.46 -0.34
C ILE A 50 -10.82 9.34 0.98
N ASP A 51 -11.93 8.59 0.99
CA ASP A 51 -12.74 8.35 2.20
C ASP A 51 -12.20 7.17 3.03
N VAL A 52 -11.58 6.17 2.39
CA VAL A 52 -11.02 4.98 3.04
C VAL A 52 -9.61 4.74 2.54
N VAL A 53 -8.64 4.66 3.45
CA VAL A 53 -7.25 4.29 3.11
C VAL A 53 -6.94 2.89 3.63
N PHE A 54 -6.34 2.07 2.76
CA PHE A 54 -5.80 0.77 3.13
C PHE A 54 -4.28 0.88 3.28
N LEU A 55 -3.75 0.41 4.41
CA LEU A 55 -2.33 0.44 4.73
C LEU A 55 -1.83 -0.97 5.03
N GLY A 56 -0.63 -1.31 4.56
CA GLY A 56 0.06 -2.54 4.93
C GLY A 56 0.83 -3.15 3.77
N SER A 57 0.91 -4.48 3.77
CA SER A 57 1.84 -5.21 2.92
C SER A 57 1.31 -5.42 1.49
N SER A 58 1.92 -6.34 0.74
CA SER A 58 1.37 -6.85 -0.51
C SER A 58 -0.02 -7.44 -0.36
N HIS A 59 -0.39 -7.89 0.83
CA HIS A 59 -1.75 -8.39 1.11
C HIS A 59 -2.82 -7.35 0.87
N ILE A 60 -2.54 -6.06 1.07
CA ILE A 60 -3.48 -5.03 0.67
C ILE A 60 -3.55 -4.94 -0.85
N HIS A 61 -2.43 -4.69 -1.54
CA HIS A 61 -2.49 -4.36 -2.96
C HIS A 61 -2.87 -5.53 -3.86
N THR A 62 -2.69 -6.77 -3.43
CA THR A 62 -3.14 -7.95 -4.20
C THR A 62 -4.54 -8.42 -3.80
N ASN A 63 -4.95 -8.24 -2.54
CA ASN A 63 -6.16 -8.88 -2.02
C ASN A 63 -7.35 -7.91 -1.86
N VAL A 64 -7.11 -6.60 -1.77
CA VAL A 64 -8.18 -5.58 -1.65
C VAL A 64 -8.41 -4.88 -2.98
N ASN A 65 -9.49 -5.24 -3.65
CA ASN A 65 -9.86 -4.71 -4.96
C ASN A 65 -10.58 -3.35 -4.84
N THR A 66 -9.83 -2.25 -4.88
CA THR A 66 -10.40 -0.90 -4.75
C THR A 66 -11.35 -0.51 -5.90
N ALA A 67 -11.20 -1.10 -7.09
CA ALA A 67 -12.18 -0.98 -8.17
C ALA A 67 -13.53 -1.65 -7.84
N GLN A 68 -13.50 -2.78 -7.14
CA GLN A 68 -14.72 -3.46 -6.71
C GLN A 68 -15.41 -2.72 -5.56
N LEU A 69 -14.64 -2.21 -4.58
CA LEU A 69 -15.17 -1.35 -3.51
C LEU A 69 -15.91 -0.13 -4.09
N TRP A 70 -15.35 0.48 -5.15
CA TRP A 70 -16.02 1.54 -5.88
C TRP A 70 -17.29 1.07 -6.59
N SER A 71 -17.17 0.06 -7.46
CA SER A 71 -18.27 -0.34 -8.35
C SER A 71 -19.45 -0.98 -7.62
N GLU A 72 -19.22 -1.72 -6.53
CA GLU A 72 -20.29 -2.37 -5.76
C GLU A 72 -20.83 -1.46 -4.64
N HIS A 73 -19.97 -0.70 -3.95
CA HIS A 73 -20.34 0.02 -2.72
C HIS A 73 -20.20 1.55 -2.77
N GLY A 74 -19.61 2.09 -3.84
CA GLY A 74 -19.36 3.53 -3.99
C GLY A 74 -18.29 4.09 -3.07
N ILE A 75 -17.45 3.21 -2.50
CA ILE A 75 -16.41 3.59 -1.55
C ILE A 75 -15.22 4.17 -2.32
N ALA A 76 -14.90 5.44 -2.07
CA ALA A 76 -13.69 6.09 -2.57
C ALA A 76 -12.45 5.61 -1.79
N ALA A 77 -12.06 4.37 -2.04
CA ALA A 77 -10.91 3.73 -1.43
C ALA A 77 -9.61 4.07 -2.15
N TYR A 78 -8.51 4.10 -1.40
CA TYR A 78 -7.16 4.08 -1.95
C TYR A 78 -6.31 3.08 -1.19
N ASP A 79 -5.64 2.21 -1.94
CA ASP A 79 -4.61 1.34 -1.40
C ASP A 79 -3.26 2.07 -1.40
N TYR A 80 -2.77 2.32 -0.19
CA TYR A 80 -1.50 2.97 0.10
C TYR A 80 -0.57 1.97 0.80
N SER A 81 -0.31 0.86 0.11
CA SER A 81 0.50 -0.25 0.60
C SER A 81 1.80 -0.44 -0.19
N GLY A 82 2.72 -1.24 0.35
CA GLY A 82 3.96 -1.67 -0.29
C GLY A 82 4.31 -3.09 0.13
N ALA A 83 5.10 -3.80 -0.69
CA ALA A 83 5.52 -5.16 -0.34
C ALA A 83 6.32 -5.16 0.97
N ASP A 84 6.08 -6.16 1.83
CA ASP A 84 6.70 -6.30 3.16
C ASP A 84 6.59 -5.05 4.05
N GLN A 85 5.58 -4.19 3.88
CA GLN A 85 5.44 -2.94 4.65
C GLN A 85 5.09 -3.22 6.13
N PRO A 86 6.01 -3.00 7.09
CA PRO A 86 5.76 -3.22 8.52
C PRO A 86 5.02 -2.02 9.15
N LEU A 87 4.55 -2.17 10.40
CA LEU A 87 3.75 -1.14 11.06
C LEU A 87 4.44 0.21 11.19
N TRP A 88 5.76 0.26 11.36
CA TRP A 88 6.48 1.54 11.42
C TRP A 88 6.56 2.26 10.07
N MET A 89 6.46 1.54 8.96
CA MET A 89 6.28 2.15 7.64
C MET A 89 4.82 2.58 7.48
N SER A 90 3.85 1.71 7.80
CA SER A 90 2.41 2.05 7.80
C SER A 90 2.10 3.30 8.61
N TYR A 91 2.73 3.50 9.77
CA TYR A 91 2.60 4.72 10.57
C TYR A 91 3.09 5.98 9.83
N ASN A 92 4.20 5.88 9.11
CA ASN A 92 4.71 7.01 8.31
C ASN A 92 3.90 7.24 7.04
N TYR A 93 3.34 6.18 6.45
CA TYR A 93 2.35 6.25 5.37
C TYR A 93 1.09 6.97 5.84
N LEU A 94 0.52 6.59 6.98
CA LEU A 94 -0.64 7.26 7.57
C LEU A 94 -0.40 8.77 7.78
N LYS A 95 0.71 9.13 8.41
CA LYS A 95 1.07 10.55 8.58
C LYS A 95 1.29 11.29 7.26
N GLU A 96 1.72 10.60 6.21
CA GLU A 96 1.99 11.22 4.91
C GLU A 96 0.69 11.44 4.14
N ILE A 97 -0.20 10.46 4.08
CA ILE A 97 -1.48 10.60 3.39
C ILE A 97 -2.37 11.66 4.06
N CYS A 98 -2.34 11.75 5.40
CA CYS A 98 -3.08 12.77 6.16
C CYS A 98 -2.60 14.22 5.93
N LYS A 99 -1.52 14.45 5.18
CA LYS A 99 -1.15 15.80 4.71
C LYS A 99 -1.98 16.28 3.51
N TYR A 100 -2.61 15.35 2.80
CA TYR A 100 -3.31 15.58 1.53
C TYR A 100 -4.77 15.14 1.55
N GLN A 101 -5.10 14.23 2.46
CA GLN A 101 -6.40 13.58 2.55
C GLN A 101 -6.89 13.61 4.00
N LYS A 102 -8.20 13.47 4.18
CA LYS A 102 -8.85 13.23 5.47
C LYS A 102 -9.71 11.97 5.39
N PRO A 103 -9.09 10.78 5.40
CA PRO A 103 -9.84 9.53 5.40
C PRO A 103 -10.76 9.46 6.61
N LYS A 104 -11.95 8.89 6.42
CA LYS A 104 -12.87 8.59 7.52
C LYS A 104 -12.52 7.29 8.21
N LEU A 105 -11.98 6.34 7.43
CA LEU A 105 -11.58 5.03 7.90
C LEU A 105 -10.16 4.71 7.41
N VAL A 106 -9.33 4.29 8.36
CA VAL A 106 -8.06 3.64 8.11
C VAL A 106 -8.27 2.14 8.27
N VAL A 107 -7.91 1.37 7.24
CA VAL A 107 -7.92 -0.10 7.28
C VAL A 107 -6.49 -0.58 7.28
N LEU A 108 -6.05 -1.20 8.37
CA LEU A 108 -4.68 -1.62 8.59
C LEU A 108 -4.55 -3.15 8.46
N ASP A 109 -3.72 -3.58 7.51
CA ASP A 109 -3.32 -4.98 7.36
C ASP A 109 -2.29 -5.36 8.43
N LEU A 110 -2.45 -6.57 8.95
CA LEU A 110 -1.63 -7.14 10.01
C LEU A 110 -0.76 -8.31 9.54
N PHE A 111 -0.78 -8.67 8.25
CA PHE A 111 0.03 -9.77 7.71
C PHE A 111 1.51 -9.65 8.10
N SER A 112 2.09 -8.46 7.90
CA SER A 112 3.51 -8.21 8.20
C SER A 112 3.85 -8.42 9.68
N VAL A 113 2.90 -8.14 10.58
CA VAL A 113 3.06 -8.31 12.04
C VAL A 113 3.25 -9.77 12.41
N ALA A 114 2.61 -10.66 11.64
CA ALA A 114 2.50 -12.07 11.96
C ALA A 114 3.62 -12.91 11.35
N VAL A 115 4.09 -12.52 10.16
CA VAL A 115 5.07 -13.30 9.38
C VAL A 115 6.50 -12.77 9.55
N TYR A 116 6.72 -11.47 9.72
CA TYR A 116 8.08 -10.93 9.78
C TYR A 116 8.58 -10.76 11.22
N ASP A 117 9.64 -11.48 11.55
CA ASP A 117 10.14 -11.63 12.94
C ASP A 117 11.31 -10.71 13.31
N THR A 118 11.69 -9.72 12.49
CA THR A 118 12.91 -8.94 12.80
C THR A 118 12.82 -7.44 12.57
N GLU A 119 13.16 -6.71 13.65
CA GLU A 119 13.20 -5.26 13.79
C GLU A 119 14.00 -4.53 12.69
N TYR A 120 14.97 -5.22 12.09
CA TYR A 120 15.87 -4.77 11.03
C TYR A 120 16.15 -5.90 10.05
N PHE A 121 15.08 -6.45 9.46
CA PHE A 121 15.18 -7.52 8.47
C PHE A 121 16.36 -7.25 7.53
N LYS A 122 17.34 -8.16 7.58
CA LYS A 122 18.66 -7.99 6.96
C LYS A 122 18.56 -7.82 5.44
N ASP A 123 17.41 -8.24 4.92
CA ASP A 123 16.98 -8.20 3.54
C ASP A 123 15.55 -7.64 3.46
N PHE A 124 15.22 -6.44 3.97
CA PHE A 124 13.96 -5.81 3.54
C PHE A 124 14.07 -5.60 2.03
N ILE A 125 13.72 -6.63 1.25
CA ILE A 125 13.93 -6.72 -0.19
C ILE A 125 13.25 -5.53 -0.86
N PHE A 126 12.10 -5.13 -0.30
CA PHE A 126 11.26 -4.03 -0.79
C PHE A 126 11.40 -2.73 0.01
N LEU A 127 12.43 -2.56 0.85
CA LEU A 127 12.66 -1.27 1.56
C LEU A 127 12.77 -0.11 0.57
N SER A 128 13.57 -0.30 -0.49
CA SER A 128 13.72 0.71 -1.54
C SER A 128 12.39 1.03 -2.21
N ASP A 129 11.54 0.04 -2.48
CA ASP A 129 10.22 0.23 -3.09
C ASP A 129 9.30 1.06 -2.20
N ASN A 130 9.25 0.73 -0.91
CA ASN A 130 8.47 1.47 0.08
C ASN A 130 8.99 2.90 0.30
N LEU A 131 10.29 3.16 0.08
CA LEU A 131 10.88 4.50 0.21
C LEU A 131 10.80 5.32 -1.08
N ASN A 132 10.91 4.71 -2.25
CA ASN A 132 11.14 5.42 -3.51
C ASN A 132 9.90 6.13 -4.04
N GLY A 133 8.70 5.68 -3.70
CA GLY A 133 7.47 6.40 -4.06
C GLY A 133 7.20 7.64 -3.19
N PHE A 134 7.86 7.78 -2.03
CA PHE A 134 7.69 8.92 -1.13
C PHE A 134 8.41 10.17 -1.63
N LYS A 135 7.69 11.30 -1.65
CA LYS A 135 8.34 12.62 -1.73
C LYS A 135 9.25 12.80 -0.53
N PHE A 136 10.32 13.57 -0.70
CA PHE A 136 11.19 13.92 0.42
C PHE A 136 10.40 14.72 1.47
N SER A 137 10.26 14.16 2.67
CA SER A 137 9.50 14.75 3.78
C SER A 137 10.09 14.33 5.13
N LEU A 138 9.69 15.00 6.21
CA LEU A 138 10.06 14.58 7.57
C LEU A 138 9.57 13.15 7.88
N ASN A 139 8.42 12.76 7.34
CA ASN A 139 7.89 11.40 7.48
C ASN A 139 8.79 10.39 6.75
N LYS A 140 9.31 10.73 5.57
CA LYS A 140 10.29 9.88 4.86
C LYS A 140 11.58 9.72 5.68
N ILE A 141 12.07 10.80 6.30
CA ILE A 141 13.26 10.75 7.17
C ILE A 141 13.01 9.87 8.39
N GLU A 142 11.86 10.02 9.04
CA GLU A 142 11.49 9.20 10.20
C GLU A 142 11.31 7.73 9.81
N MET A 143 10.66 7.46 8.67
CA MET A 143 10.53 6.11 8.12
C MET A 143 11.89 5.46 7.87
N MET A 144 12.84 6.19 7.24
CA MET A 144 14.21 5.71 7.06
C MET A 144 14.91 5.45 8.40
N LYS A 145 14.76 6.34 9.39
CA LYS A 145 15.38 6.16 10.71
C LYS A 145 14.88 4.89 11.43
N ASN A 146 13.62 4.53 11.23
CA ASN A 146 12.98 3.42 11.92
C ASN A 146 13.04 2.10 11.13
N SER A 147 13.40 2.14 9.84
CA SER A 147 13.45 0.98 8.94
C SER A 147 14.87 0.62 8.48
N CYS A 148 15.76 1.62 8.37
CA CYS A 148 17.12 1.42 7.91
C CYS A 148 18.08 1.34 9.09
N ARG A 149 19.04 0.42 9.02
CA ARG A 149 20.26 0.53 9.80
C ARG A 149 21.08 1.71 9.30
N PHE A 150 21.80 2.40 10.20
CA PHE A 150 22.63 3.54 9.81
C PHE A 150 23.67 3.16 8.74
N GLU A 151 24.20 1.93 8.81
CA GLU A 151 25.21 1.44 7.86
C GLU A 151 24.68 1.26 6.43
N THR A 152 23.38 1.01 6.24
CA THR A 152 22.77 0.75 4.92
C THR A 152 22.01 1.98 4.38
N LEU A 153 21.94 3.07 5.13
CA LEU A 153 21.18 4.27 4.72
C LEU A 153 21.65 4.82 3.36
N ALA A 154 22.95 4.74 3.08
CA ALA A 154 23.53 5.22 1.82
C ALA A 154 23.13 4.38 0.60
N ASP A 155 22.66 3.15 0.80
CA ASP A 155 22.20 2.26 -0.28
C ASP A 155 20.79 2.63 -0.76
N HIS A 156 20.03 3.33 0.09
CA HIS A 156 18.64 3.71 -0.17
C HIS A 156 18.44 5.22 -0.35
N PHE A 157 19.37 6.05 0.18
CA PHE A 157 19.26 7.50 0.16
C PHE A 157 20.53 8.19 -0.35
N PRO A 158 20.40 9.22 -1.20
CA PRO A 158 19.17 9.70 -1.86
C PRO A 158 18.65 8.69 -2.90
N SER A 159 17.36 8.74 -3.23
CA SER A 159 16.68 7.72 -4.05
C SER A 159 17.42 7.38 -5.36
N PHE A 160 18.17 8.32 -5.95
CA PHE A 160 18.97 8.06 -7.17
C PHE A 160 19.98 6.91 -7.03
N VAL A 161 20.46 6.61 -5.82
CA VAL A 161 21.40 5.51 -5.59
C VAL A 161 20.78 4.17 -6.01
N THR A 162 19.46 4.00 -5.86
CA THR A 162 18.76 2.77 -6.22
C THR A 162 18.59 2.57 -7.74
N TRP A 163 18.72 3.62 -8.54
CA TRP A 163 18.38 3.54 -9.98
C TRP A 163 19.39 4.16 -10.96
N HIS A 164 20.50 4.74 -10.49
CA HIS A 164 21.48 5.43 -11.33
C HIS A 164 22.08 4.59 -12.47
N ASN A 165 22.05 3.26 -12.37
CA ASN A 165 22.59 2.35 -13.39
C ASN A 165 21.52 1.69 -14.30
N ARG A 166 20.24 2.02 -14.13
CA ARG A 166 19.12 1.39 -14.85
C ARG A 166 18.94 1.81 -16.30
N TYR A 167 19.80 2.68 -16.83
CA TYR A 167 19.69 3.14 -18.23
C TYR A 167 19.77 2.01 -19.26
N LYS A 168 20.32 0.84 -18.90
CA LYS A 168 20.37 -0.37 -19.74
C LYS A 168 19.10 -1.22 -19.68
N GLU A 169 18.22 -0.96 -18.72
CA GLU A 169 16.99 -1.72 -18.45
C GLU A 169 15.74 -1.00 -18.95
N LEU A 170 15.90 0.15 -19.60
CA LEU A 170 14.79 0.97 -20.08
C LEU A 170 13.94 0.21 -21.12
N SER A 171 12.63 0.32 -20.95
CA SER A 171 11.62 -0.31 -21.77
C SER A 171 10.60 0.72 -22.30
N GLU A 172 9.67 0.27 -23.13
CA GLU A 172 8.55 1.10 -23.57
C GLU A 172 7.67 1.59 -22.40
N VAL A 173 7.60 0.84 -21.30
CA VAL A 173 6.85 1.23 -20.09
C VAL A 173 7.46 2.49 -19.48
N ASP A 174 8.79 2.55 -19.39
CA ASP A 174 9.50 3.71 -18.85
C ASP A 174 9.25 4.96 -19.70
N LEU A 175 9.22 4.81 -21.03
CA LEU A 175 8.93 5.91 -21.95
C LEU A 175 7.47 6.38 -21.86
N LYS A 176 6.51 5.45 -21.75
CA LYS A 176 5.10 5.81 -21.55
C LYS A 176 4.90 6.58 -20.24
N GLN A 177 5.51 6.11 -19.15
CA GLN A 177 5.41 6.77 -17.85
C GLN A 177 6.14 8.12 -17.78
N LEU A 178 7.21 8.30 -18.56
CA LEU A 178 7.87 9.61 -18.70
C LEU A 178 6.90 10.70 -19.15
N PHE A 179 5.91 10.36 -19.98
CA PHE A 179 4.93 11.31 -20.51
C PHE A 179 3.54 11.20 -19.87
N ALA A 180 3.34 10.25 -18.95
CA ALA A 180 2.05 10.05 -18.28
C ALA A 180 1.65 11.30 -17.49
N THR A 181 0.48 11.84 -17.78
CA THR A 181 -0.09 13.01 -17.11
C THR A 181 -0.62 12.64 -15.72
N ASP A 182 -0.75 13.64 -14.84
CA ASP A 182 -1.42 13.43 -13.55
C ASP A 182 -2.87 12.94 -13.74
N TYR A 183 -3.53 13.35 -14.81
CA TYR A 183 -4.86 12.87 -15.18
C TYR A 183 -4.95 11.36 -15.41
N GLU A 184 -3.97 10.80 -16.11
CA GLU A 184 -3.86 9.35 -16.33
C GLU A 184 -3.49 8.63 -15.04
N ARG A 185 -2.52 9.16 -14.29
CA ARG A 185 -2.05 8.57 -13.03
C ARG A 185 -3.13 8.53 -11.94
N MET A 186 -4.01 9.52 -11.89
CA MET A 186 -5.15 9.57 -10.97
C MET A 186 -6.07 8.34 -11.06
N ALA A 187 -6.10 7.63 -12.19
CA ALA A 187 -6.92 6.43 -12.35
C ALA A 187 -6.41 5.24 -11.52
N PHE A 188 -5.16 5.24 -11.08
CA PHE A 188 -4.65 4.18 -10.22
C PHE A 188 -5.05 4.40 -8.76
N LYS A 189 -5.68 3.39 -8.15
CA LYS A 189 -6.13 3.40 -6.74
C LYS A 189 -5.46 2.31 -5.89
N GLY A 190 -4.26 1.91 -6.29
CA GLY A 190 -3.38 0.99 -5.56
C GLY A 190 -3.47 -0.48 -5.97
N TYR A 191 -4.67 -0.98 -6.28
CA TYR A 191 -4.90 -2.40 -6.53
C TYR A 191 -4.13 -2.98 -7.74
N THR A 192 -3.45 -4.09 -7.50
CA THR A 192 -2.61 -4.85 -8.44
C THR A 192 -3.09 -6.29 -8.52
N PRO A 193 -3.98 -6.64 -9.47
CA PRO A 193 -4.53 -7.99 -9.57
C PRO A 193 -3.48 -9.01 -9.99
N TYR A 194 -3.44 -10.13 -9.30
CA TYR A 194 -2.70 -11.32 -9.71
C TYR A 194 -3.64 -12.34 -10.36
N PHE A 195 -3.16 -13.06 -11.38
CA PHE A 195 -3.99 -13.99 -12.16
C PHE A 195 -3.47 -15.42 -12.15
N GLY A 196 -2.38 -15.70 -11.43
CA GLY A 196 -1.91 -17.06 -11.21
C GLY A 196 -2.93 -17.89 -10.45
N VAL A 197 -2.82 -19.21 -10.63
CA VAL A 197 -3.63 -20.18 -9.90
C VAL A 197 -2.70 -21.27 -9.40
N GLU A 198 -2.60 -21.39 -8.08
CA GLU A 198 -1.89 -22.46 -7.41
C GLU A 198 -2.81 -23.13 -6.39
N GLU A 199 -2.91 -24.46 -6.47
CA GLU A 199 -3.67 -25.24 -5.50
C GLU A 199 -2.96 -25.24 -4.14
N LYS A 200 -3.69 -24.92 -3.08
CA LYS A 200 -3.23 -24.88 -1.70
C LYS A 200 -4.04 -25.82 -0.82
N ALA A 201 -3.40 -26.30 0.23
CA ALA A 201 -4.10 -26.95 1.32
C ALA A 201 -4.78 -25.89 2.19
N GLU A 202 -5.92 -26.23 2.78
CA GLU A 202 -6.55 -25.38 3.79
C GLU A 202 -5.62 -25.27 5.03
N PRO A 203 -5.51 -24.07 5.62
CA PRO A 203 -4.76 -23.90 6.85
C PRO A 203 -5.47 -24.62 8.01
N GLN A 204 -4.69 -25.06 9.00
CA GLN A 204 -5.27 -25.68 10.18
C GLN A 204 -5.81 -24.62 11.13
N GLU A 205 -6.86 -24.96 11.88
CA GLU A 205 -7.32 -24.13 12.97
C GLU A 205 -6.28 -24.14 14.10
N VAL A 206 -5.89 -22.95 14.57
CA VAL A 206 -4.90 -22.75 15.63
C VAL A 206 -5.54 -21.92 16.74
N THR A 207 -5.39 -22.38 17.97
CA THR A 207 -6.02 -21.77 19.16
C THR A 207 -5.00 -21.08 20.08
N GLU A 208 -3.74 -21.39 19.86
CA GLU A 208 -2.59 -20.85 20.53
C GLU A 208 -2.51 -19.33 20.30
N VAL A 209 -1.82 -18.65 21.21
CA VAL A 209 -1.72 -17.20 21.25
C VAL A 209 -0.27 -16.83 21.50
N THR A 210 0.29 -15.98 20.64
CA THR A 210 1.64 -15.45 20.76
C THR A 210 1.59 -13.93 20.82
N GLU A 211 2.38 -13.35 21.73
CA GLU A 211 2.46 -11.90 21.90
C GLU A 211 3.11 -11.23 20.70
N LEU A 212 2.72 -9.98 20.42
CA LEU A 212 3.38 -9.18 19.41
C LEU A 212 4.79 -8.81 19.88
N GLU A 213 5.71 -8.73 18.93
CA GLU A 213 7.03 -8.17 19.18
C GLU A 213 6.93 -6.72 19.71
N PRO A 214 7.81 -6.27 20.62
CA PRO A 214 7.67 -4.98 21.29
C PRO A 214 7.54 -3.78 20.34
N LYS A 215 8.29 -3.80 19.22
CA LYS A 215 8.23 -2.73 18.21
C LYS A 215 6.91 -2.76 17.43
N GLU A 216 6.38 -3.93 17.11
CA GLU A 216 5.06 -4.04 16.46
C GLU A 216 3.97 -3.50 17.39
N ALA A 217 3.98 -3.90 18.67
CA ALA A 217 3.06 -3.37 19.67
C ALA A 217 3.16 -1.84 19.83
N GLU A 218 4.39 -1.29 19.86
CA GLU A 218 4.63 0.15 19.92
C GLU A 218 4.02 0.89 18.72
N TYR A 219 4.26 0.41 17.50
CA TYR A 219 3.78 1.09 16.30
C TYR A 219 2.29 0.87 16.04
N LEU A 220 1.73 -0.28 16.44
CA LEU A 220 0.29 -0.48 16.48
C LEU A 220 -0.36 0.56 17.40
N GLN A 221 0.19 0.77 18.60
CA GLN A 221 -0.31 1.80 19.51
C GLN A 221 -0.19 3.21 18.92
N LYS A 222 0.94 3.56 18.29
CA LYS A 222 1.10 4.85 17.60
C LYS A 222 0.08 5.08 16.50
N ILE A 223 -0.28 4.04 15.74
CA ILE A 223 -1.31 4.14 14.70
C ILE A 223 -2.69 4.37 15.32
N LYS A 224 -3.04 3.62 16.37
CA LYS A 224 -4.29 3.81 17.13
C LYS A 224 -4.40 5.23 17.68
N ASP A 225 -3.36 5.70 18.36
CA ASP A 225 -3.30 7.04 18.94
C ASP A 225 -3.45 8.11 17.85
N PHE A 226 -2.72 7.97 16.73
CA PHE A 226 -2.82 8.91 15.62
C PHE A 226 -4.21 8.95 15.00
N CYS A 227 -4.89 7.82 14.84
CA CYS A 227 -6.27 7.79 14.34
C CYS A 227 -7.22 8.49 15.32
N ALA A 228 -7.11 8.20 16.62
CA ALA A 228 -7.92 8.82 17.66
C ALA A 228 -7.70 10.33 17.76
N GLU A 229 -6.45 10.80 17.70
CA GLU A 229 -6.09 12.23 17.74
C GLU A 229 -6.59 13.03 16.52
N ASN A 230 -6.88 12.36 15.41
CA ASN A 230 -7.32 12.98 14.16
C ASN A 230 -8.77 12.63 13.80
N ASP A 231 -9.55 12.11 14.76
CA ASP A 231 -10.96 11.75 14.59
C ASP A 231 -11.21 10.80 13.39
N MET A 232 -10.33 9.80 13.21
CA MET A 232 -10.44 8.77 12.18
C MET A 232 -10.82 7.42 12.79
N GLU A 233 -11.73 6.70 12.13
CA GLU A 233 -12.03 5.31 12.46
C GLU A 233 -10.86 4.40 12.07
N LEU A 234 -10.69 3.30 12.80
CA LEU A 234 -9.66 2.30 12.53
C LEU A 234 -10.27 0.90 12.54
N MET A 235 -9.92 0.12 11.52
CA MET A 235 -10.26 -1.29 11.39
C MET A 235 -8.99 -2.08 11.08
N PHE A 236 -8.90 -3.29 11.62
CA PHE A 236 -7.85 -4.24 11.29
C PHE A 236 -8.34 -5.27 10.27
N VAL A 237 -7.44 -5.74 9.42
CA VAL A 237 -7.71 -6.80 8.46
C VAL A 237 -6.53 -7.75 8.31
N THR A 238 -6.84 -8.99 7.95
CA THR A 238 -5.90 -9.92 7.31
C THR A 238 -6.61 -10.59 6.15
N ALA A 239 -5.93 -10.73 5.02
CA ALA A 239 -6.47 -11.52 3.92
C ALA A 239 -6.23 -13.02 4.19
N PRO A 240 -7.08 -13.93 3.65
CA PRO A 240 -6.77 -15.36 3.62
C PRO A 240 -5.41 -15.63 2.96
N HIS A 241 -4.57 -16.42 3.62
CA HIS A 241 -3.26 -16.89 3.13
C HIS A 241 -2.92 -18.26 3.75
N VAL A 242 -1.86 -18.90 3.26
CA VAL A 242 -1.38 -20.19 3.78
C VAL A 242 0.11 -20.17 4.18
N GLU A 243 0.83 -19.10 3.86
CA GLU A 243 2.20 -18.85 4.30
C GLU A 243 2.29 -18.70 5.82
N GLU A 244 3.18 -19.47 6.46
CA GLU A 244 3.40 -19.46 7.92
C GLU A 244 2.11 -19.45 8.76
N ALA A 245 1.04 -20.11 8.26
CA ALA A 245 -0.32 -19.95 8.77
C ALA A 245 -0.44 -20.20 10.28
N ASP A 246 0.28 -21.19 10.82
CA ASP A 246 0.22 -21.51 12.25
C ASP A 246 0.74 -20.35 13.12
N LYS A 247 1.96 -19.86 12.82
CA LYS A 247 2.56 -18.71 13.53
C LYS A 247 1.71 -17.47 13.37
N ALA A 248 1.20 -17.25 12.15
CA ALA A 248 0.39 -16.09 11.85
C ALA A 248 -0.92 -16.10 12.65
N HIS A 249 -1.60 -17.26 12.74
CA HIS A 249 -2.80 -17.45 13.55
C HIS A 249 -2.58 -17.13 15.02
N GLU A 250 -1.47 -17.56 15.62
CA GLU A 250 -1.18 -17.29 17.03
C GLU A 250 -1.14 -15.79 17.34
N ILE A 251 -0.52 -15.01 16.43
CA ILE A 251 -0.44 -13.56 16.54
C ILE A 251 -1.80 -12.91 16.24
N TYR A 252 -2.53 -13.39 15.23
CA TYR A 252 -3.87 -12.87 14.94
C TYR A 252 -4.86 -13.13 16.09
N ASN A 253 -4.78 -14.28 16.77
CA ASN A 253 -5.57 -14.56 17.96
C ASN A 253 -5.26 -13.55 19.07
N ARG A 254 -4.00 -13.14 19.23
CA ARG A 254 -3.62 -12.09 20.17
C ARG A 254 -4.21 -10.74 19.78
N VAL A 255 -4.09 -10.35 18.51
CA VAL A 255 -4.63 -9.06 18.03
C VAL A 255 -6.15 -9.03 18.10
N GLU A 256 -6.83 -10.16 17.86
CA GLU A 256 -8.29 -10.26 17.98
C GLU A 256 -8.78 -10.00 19.40
N GLN A 257 -8.08 -10.54 20.40
CA GLN A 257 -8.36 -10.24 21.82
C GLN A 257 -8.16 -8.75 22.10
N MET A 258 -7.06 -8.16 21.65
CA MET A 258 -6.78 -6.73 21.83
C MET A 258 -7.83 -5.84 21.15
N ALA A 259 -8.19 -6.16 19.91
CA ALA A 259 -9.19 -5.43 19.13
C ALA A 259 -10.55 -5.48 19.83
N LEU A 260 -10.95 -6.64 20.34
CA LEU A 260 -12.20 -6.80 21.09
C LEU A 260 -12.20 -5.98 22.39
N ASP A 261 -11.12 -6.06 23.17
CA ASP A 261 -10.99 -5.35 24.46
C ASP A 261 -11.01 -3.82 24.28
N GLU A 262 -10.47 -3.34 23.16
CA GLU A 262 -10.35 -1.91 22.85
C GLU A 262 -11.50 -1.39 21.96
N GLY A 263 -12.37 -2.26 21.46
CA GLY A 263 -13.53 -1.91 20.64
C GLY A 263 -13.25 -1.68 19.16
N TYR A 264 -12.14 -2.20 18.62
CA TYR A 264 -11.83 -2.18 17.20
C TYR A 264 -12.42 -3.39 16.47
N LEU A 265 -12.86 -3.17 15.24
CA LEU A 265 -13.25 -4.25 14.34
C LEU A 265 -12.01 -4.90 13.72
N PHE A 266 -11.93 -6.22 13.78
CA PHE A 266 -10.90 -7.01 13.10
C PHE A 266 -11.55 -8.03 12.17
N LEU A 267 -11.32 -7.89 10.86
CA LEU A 267 -11.65 -8.93 9.89
C LEU A 267 -10.46 -9.88 9.76
N ASN A 268 -10.48 -10.96 10.54
CA ASN A 268 -9.49 -12.02 10.43
C ASN A 268 -9.85 -12.97 9.29
N GLY A 269 -9.36 -12.69 8.08
CA GLY A 269 -9.66 -13.48 6.88
C GLY A 269 -9.22 -14.95 6.99
N MET A 270 -8.29 -15.24 7.89
CA MET A 270 -7.84 -16.60 8.14
C MET A 270 -8.91 -17.51 8.77
N LYS A 271 -9.88 -16.93 9.49
CA LYS A 271 -10.98 -17.67 10.14
C LYS A 271 -12.24 -17.75 9.28
N LEU A 272 -12.21 -17.21 8.06
CA LEU A 272 -13.41 -16.94 7.27
C LEU A 272 -13.38 -17.58 5.87
N PHE A 273 -12.54 -18.60 5.65
CA PHE A 273 -12.44 -19.25 4.33
C PHE A 273 -13.82 -19.71 3.81
N ASP A 274 -14.61 -20.37 4.66
CA ASP A 274 -15.95 -20.86 4.32
C ASP A 274 -16.95 -19.70 4.09
N GLU A 275 -16.99 -18.70 4.99
CA GLU A 275 -17.88 -17.55 4.88
C GLU A 275 -17.59 -16.68 3.66
N LEU A 276 -16.32 -16.55 3.30
CA LEU A 276 -15.86 -15.86 2.09
C LEU A 276 -16.06 -16.72 0.83
N GLY A 277 -16.24 -18.04 1.00
CA GLY A 277 -16.32 -19.00 -0.09
C GLY A 277 -14.99 -19.16 -0.84
N ILE A 278 -13.86 -19.05 -0.15
CA ILE A 278 -12.51 -19.24 -0.71
C ILE A 278 -12.35 -20.70 -1.10
N ASP A 279 -11.96 -20.92 -2.36
CA ASP A 279 -11.61 -22.23 -2.91
C ASP A 279 -10.08 -22.32 -3.02
N CYS A 280 -9.45 -23.02 -2.09
CA CYS A 280 -7.99 -23.16 -2.03
C CYS A 280 -7.38 -23.78 -3.30
N SER A 281 -8.18 -24.42 -4.16
CA SER A 281 -7.72 -24.95 -5.46
C SER A 281 -7.73 -23.92 -6.60
N LYS A 282 -8.38 -22.76 -6.41
CA LYS A 282 -8.62 -21.78 -7.48
C LYS A 282 -8.32 -20.34 -7.14
N ASP A 283 -8.32 -19.96 -5.88
CA ASP A 283 -8.37 -18.55 -5.46
C ASP A 283 -7.02 -17.98 -5.01
N PHE A 284 -5.95 -18.77 -5.06
CA PHE A 284 -4.60 -18.35 -4.68
C PHE A 284 -3.69 -18.17 -5.89
N ASN A 285 -2.92 -17.09 -5.88
CA ASN A 285 -1.82 -16.89 -6.83
C ASN A 285 -0.57 -17.65 -6.37
N ASP A 286 -0.29 -17.61 -5.08
CA ASP A 286 0.83 -18.26 -4.40
C ASP A 286 0.45 -18.54 -2.93
N GLU A 287 1.42 -18.86 -2.07
CA GLU A 287 1.17 -19.17 -0.65
C GLU A 287 0.71 -17.97 0.19
N SER A 288 0.99 -16.75 -0.25
CA SER A 288 0.73 -15.51 0.48
C SER A 288 -0.45 -14.73 -0.09
N HIS A 289 -0.64 -14.75 -1.41
CA HIS A 289 -1.56 -13.84 -2.10
C HIS A 289 -2.75 -14.57 -2.72
N LEU A 290 -3.93 -13.98 -2.56
CA LEU A 290 -5.08 -14.32 -3.38
C LEU A 290 -4.82 -13.89 -4.82
N ASN A 291 -5.43 -14.60 -5.76
CA ASN A 291 -5.55 -14.10 -7.12
C ASN A 291 -6.77 -13.19 -7.27
N TYR A 292 -7.05 -12.75 -8.50
CA TYR A 292 -8.15 -11.85 -8.82
C TYR A 292 -9.51 -12.40 -8.35
N TRP A 293 -9.76 -13.71 -8.51
CA TRP A 293 -11.04 -14.31 -8.13
C TRP A 293 -11.19 -14.41 -6.60
N GLY A 294 -10.14 -14.84 -5.90
CA GLY A 294 -10.11 -14.85 -4.43
C GLY A 294 -10.26 -13.45 -3.84
N SER A 295 -9.48 -12.48 -4.34
CA SER A 295 -9.56 -11.08 -3.90
C SER A 295 -10.94 -10.47 -4.15
N CYS A 296 -11.64 -10.87 -5.22
CA CYS A 296 -13.02 -10.44 -5.46
C CYS A 296 -14.03 -10.96 -4.42
N LYS A 297 -13.81 -12.16 -3.88
CA LYS A 297 -14.63 -12.74 -2.81
C LYS A 297 -14.37 -12.02 -1.50
N TYR A 298 -13.11 -11.90 -1.13
CA TYR A 298 -12.67 -11.18 0.06
C TYR A 298 -13.14 -9.73 0.08
N THR A 299 -12.92 -9.00 -1.02
CA THR A 299 -13.28 -7.58 -1.13
C THR A 299 -14.78 -7.35 -1.06
N ARG A 300 -15.61 -8.24 -1.62
CA ARG A 300 -17.07 -8.11 -1.52
C ARG A 300 -17.55 -8.20 -0.07
N TYR A 301 -17.01 -9.14 0.70
CA TYR A 301 -17.33 -9.27 2.11
C TYR A 301 -16.85 -8.03 2.89
N LEU A 302 -15.60 -7.63 2.68
CA LEU A 302 -14.99 -6.46 3.32
C LEU A 302 -15.78 -5.17 3.01
N GLY A 303 -16.15 -4.93 1.75
CA GLY A 303 -16.91 -3.75 1.35
C GLY A 303 -18.30 -3.70 2.00
N LYS A 304 -18.97 -4.84 2.09
CA LYS A 304 -20.24 -4.96 2.84
C LYS A 304 -20.04 -4.64 4.32
N LEU A 305 -19.04 -5.25 4.97
CA LEU A 305 -18.74 -5.04 6.38
C LEU A 305 -18.42 -3.56 6.68
N ILE A 306 -17.62 -2.91 5.82
CA ILE A 306 -17.32 -1.47 5.96
C ILE A 306 -18.61 -0.63 5.90
N LYS A 307 -19.51 -0.92 4.95
CA LYS A 307 -20.78 -0.20 4.81
C LYS A 307 -21.75 -0.41 5.96
N GLU A 308 -21.69 -1.57 6.62
CA GLU A 308 -22.54 -1.91 7.77
C GLU A 308 -22.00 -1.33 9.09
N SER A 309 -20.67 -1.21 9.21
CA SER A 309 -20.01 -0.79 10.45
C SER A 309 -19.65 0.69 10.50
N TYR A 310 -19.46 1.36 9.35
CA TYR A 310 -18.94 2.73 9.29
C TYR A 310 -19.75 3.64 8.35
N GLU A 311 -19.82 4.94 8.70
CA GLU A 311 -20.51 5.96 7.89
C GLU A 311 -19.67 6.41 6.68
N ILE A 312 -19.51 5.53 5.69
CA ILE A 312 -18.80 5.83 4.45
C ILE A 312 -19.79 6.23 3.35
N PRO A 313 -19.64 7.40 2.71
CA PRO A 313 -20.55 7.87 1.66
C PRO A 313 -20.37 7.08 0.37
N ASP A 314 -21.43 7.00 -0.43
CA ASP A 314 -21.33 6.59 -1.83
C ASP A 314 -20.98 7.84 -2.67
N ARG A 315 -19.79 7.82 -3.28
CA ARG A 315 -19.28 8.96 -4.07
C ARG A 315 -19.53 8.85 -5.56
N ARG A 316 -20.17 7.77 -6.04
CA ARG A 316 -20.40 7.57 -7.47
C ARG A 316 -21.25 8.69 -8.06
N GLY A 317 -20.88 9.14 -9.26
CA GLY A 317 -21.56 10.21 -9.98
C GLY A 317 -21.37 11.62 -9.39
N GLN A 318 -20.59 11.78 -8.32
CA GLN A 318 -20.20 13.09 -7.82
C GLN A 318 -19.05 13.67 -8.65
N GLU A 319 -19.08 14.98 -8.90
CA GLU A 319 -17.99 15.69 -9.60
C GLU A 319 -16.67 15.53 -8.84
N GLY A 320 -15.59 15.23 -9.59
CA GLY A 320 -14.24 15.04 -9.03
C GLY A 320 -13.87 13.59 -8.72
N TYR A 321 -14.84 12.66 -8.78
CA TYR A 321 -14.63 11.23 -8.54
C TYR A 321 -14.49 10.38 -9.81
N GLU A 322 -14.48 10.99 -11.00
CA GLU A 322 -14.44 10.28 -12.29
C GLU A 322 -13.18 9.42 -12.47
N SER A 323 -12.13 9.69 -11.67
CA SER A 323 -10.92 8.87 -11.68
C SER A 323 -11.13 7.47 -11.10
N TRP A 324 -12.11 7.25 -10.21
CA TRP A 324 -12.47 5.92 -9.74
C TRP A 324 -13.24 5.12 -10.81
N ASP A 325 -14.07 5.77 -11.61
CA ASP A 325 -14.69 5.11 -12.77
C ASP A 325 -13.62 4.65 -13.77
N ARG A 326 -12.61 5.49 -14.03
CA ARG A 326 -11.45 5.10 -14.85
C ARG A 326 -10.67 3.94 -14.24
N HIS A 327 -10.50 3.91 -12.91
CA HIS A 327 -9.87 2.79 -12.22
C HIS A 327 -10.59 1.47 -12.50
N VAL A 328 -11.91 1.46 -12.41
CA VAL A 328 -12.73 0.28 -12.73
C VAL A 328 -12.50 -0.17 -14.16
N GLU A 329 -12.46 0.75 -15.12
CA GLU A 329 -12.21 0.42 -16.52
C GLU A 329 -10.78 -0.11 -16.76
N GLU A 330 -9.78 0.38 -16.02
CA GLU A 330 -8.42 -0.16 -16.07
C GLU A 330 -8.35 -1.60 -15.56
N ILE A 331 -9.00 -1.89 -14.44
CA ILE A 331 -9.05 -3.25 -13.88
C ILE A 331 -9.81 -4.20 -14.80
N LYS A 332 -10.95 -3.78 -15.37
CA LYS A 332 -11.68 -4.58 -16.38
C LYS A 332 -10.79 -4.95 -17.56
N ARG A 333 -10.02 -4.01 -18.12
CA ARG A 333 -9.08 -4.31 -19.21
C ARG A 333 -7.99 -5.29 -18.80
N LYS A 334 -7.44 -5.16 -17.58
CA LYS A 334 -6.47 -6.14 -17.04
C LYS A 334 -7.10 -7.53 -16.98
N VAL A 335 -8.35 -7.65 -16.52
CA VAL A 335 -9.08 -8.92 -16.47
C VAL A 335 -9.32 -9.48 -17.86
N GLU A 336 -9.79 -8.69 -18.83
CA GLU A 336 -10.01 -9.13 -20.22
C GLU A 336 -8.75 -9.64 -20.92
N GLN A 337 -7.57 -9.16 -20.51
CA GLN A 337 -6.27 -9.60 -21.06
C GLN A 337 -5.76 -10.91 -20.42
N ASN A 338 -6.31 -11.31 -19.28
CA ASN A 338 -5.86 -12.47 -18.49
C ASN A 338 -6.96 -13.53 -18.25
N ALA A 339 -8.18 -13.29 -18.74
CA ALA A 339 -9.29 -14.25 -18.80
C ALA A 339 -9.24 -15.04 -20.12
#